data_AF-A0A853L4V9-F1
#
_entry.id   AF-A0A853L4V9-F1
#
_cell.length_a   1.000
_cell.length_b   1.000
_cell.length_c   1.000
_cell.angle_alpha   90.00
_cell.angle_beta   90.00
_cell.angle_gamma   90.00
#
_symmetry.space_group_name_H-M   'P 1'
#
loop_
_entity.id
_entity.type
_entity.pdbx_description
1 polymer ?
#
loop_
_entity_poly.entity_id
_entity_poly.type
_entity_poly.pdbx_seq_one_letter_code
_entity_poly.pdbx_strand_id
1 'polypeptide(L)'
;MKTSRVKELIEFNRPQKYKFVKSLGNGACGETILMRDEEMGIDLVAKKYKPIIEKRKNPDLFRELLDRFRREAKILFQINHLNIVRVYSYFDYNESDTSYITMEYIQGDNIIKHIKSNPTRIGAIFEKTINGFSYLEEKKILHRDIRPDNILIDINGEPKIIDFGFGKESSGLETNIDKSISLNWWCEKPLEFNKGQYDTRTEIYFVGQLFAKAANDAHISEYDYAKIIAEMCDLNAEKRPKSFSDIKLEIAKTEYAETEFTDEEIQTYRLFSESLCEAISEIGTSSKYVTDTTEIIEGLEEVYKKNMLEERIHAPEKIIGIFVEGGFKFWKNEVFYTSTLEVFLKFLRKLSTEKQWLVLANLTSRLDGIKRYQEKNAGWDDEIPF
;
A
#
# COMPACT_ATOMS: atom_id res chain seq x y z
N MET A 1 36.48 -17.23 -37.15
CA MET A 1 35.40 -16.33 -36.68
C MET A 1 35.91 -15.59 -35.46
N LYS A 2 36.04 -14.25 -35.53
CA LYS A 2 36.40 -13.43 -34.37
C LYS A 2 35.18 -13.32 -33.46
N THR A 3 35.25 -13.93 -32.28
CA THR A 3 34.30 -13.72 -31.18
C THR A 3 34.44 -12.27 -30.71
N SER A 4 33.44 -11.45 -31.03
CA SER A 4 33.26 -10.12 -30.45
C SER A 4 33.16 -10.30 -28.93
N ARG A 5 34.13 -9.74 -28.19
CA ARG A 5 34.01 -9.55 -26.73
C ARG A 5 32.84 -8.60 -26.52
N VAL A 6 31.73 -9.11 -25.98
CA VAL A 6 30.68 -8.27 -25.41
C VAL A 6 31.35 -7.42 -24.34
N LYS A 7 31.33 -6.10 -24.47
CA LYS A 7 31.80 -5.21 -23.40
C LYS A 7 30.92 -5.45 -22.17
N GLU A 8 31.53 -5.68 -21.01
CA GLU A 8 30.81 -5.87 -19.73
C GLU A 8 29.97 -4.65 -19.33
N LEU A 9 30.29 -3.47 -19.90
CA LEU A 9 29.58 -2.21 -19.69
C LEU A 9 29.08 -1.66 -21.03
N ILE A 10 27.80 -1.32 -21.08
CA ILE A 10 27.18 -0.61 -22.20
C ILE A 10 27.14 0.87 -21.84
N GLU A 11 28.04 1.65 -22.45
CA GLU A 11 28.06 3.10 -22.28
C GLU A 11 27.16 3.76 -23.32
N PHE A 12 26.17 4.53 -22.84
CA PHE A 12 25.37 5.40 -23.69
C PHE A 12 25.95 6.82 -23.66
N ASN A 13 26.35 7.36 -24.81
CA ASN A 13 26.60 8.79 -24.96
C ASN A 13 25.25 9.52 -25.00
N ARG A 14 24.75 9.98 -23.84
CA ARG A 14 23.42 10.59 -23.75
C ARG A 14 23.47 12.05 -23.27
N PRO A 15 23.89 13.01 -24.11
CA PRO A 15 23.59 14.41 -23.84
C PRO A 15 22.11 14.67 -24.15
N GLN A 16 21.20 14.14 -23.33
CA GLN A 16 19.77 14.42 -23.49
C GLN A 16 19.50 15.84 -23.00
N LYS A 17 18.86 16.65 -23.85
CA LYS A 17 18.52 18.04 -23.55
C LYS A 17 17.02 18.14 -23.42
N TYR A 18 16.56 18.70 -22.30
CA TYR A 18 15.16 19.02 -22.08
C TYR A 18 14.98 20.54 -22.19
N LYS A 19 13.84 20.97 -22.72
CA LYS A 19 13.47 22.38 -22.74
C LYS A 19 12.90 22.77 -21.39
N PHE A 20 13.48 23.79 -20.75
CA PHE A 20 12.89 24.35 -19.54
C PHE A 20 11.53 24.99 -19.84
N VAL A 21 10.53 24.71 -19.01
CA VAL A 21 9.18 25.28 -19.14
C VAL A 21 8.93 26.28 -18.02
N LYS A 22 8.99 25.86 -16.75
CA LYS A 22 8.81 26.74 -15.58
C LYS A 22 9.39 26.12 -14.30
N SER A 23 9.65 26.94 -13.29
CA SER A 23 9.94 26.46 -11.94
C SER A 23 8.63 26.10 -11.24
N LEU A 24 8.61 24.97 -10.52
CA LEU A 24 7.46 24.48 -9.76
C LEU A 24 7.63 24.70 -8.24
N GLY A 25 8.86 24.89 -7.77
CA GLY A 25 9.12 25.19 -6.37
C GLY A 25 10.56 24.91 -5.95
N ASN A 26 10.90 25.40 -4.75
CA ASN A 26 12.17 25.13 -4.07
C ASN A 26 11.85 24.43 -2.75
N GLY A 27 12.18 23.15 -2.65
CA GLY A 27 12.08 22.36 -1.42
C GLY A 27 13.36 22.45 -0.59
N ALA A 28 13.36 21.87 0.61
CA ALA A 28 14.51 21.88 1.51
C ALA A 28 15.80 21.25 0.90
N CYS A 29 15.63 20.29 0.00
CA CYS A 29 16.74 19.53 -0.62
C CYS A 29 16.95 19.83 -2.11
N GLY A 30 16.14 20.69 -2.75
CA GLY A 30 16.26 20.84 -4.19
C GLY A 30 15.31 21.80 -4.90
N GLU A 31 15.69 22.08 -6.13
CA GLU A 31 14.95 22.88 -7.10
C GLU A 31 14.11 21.95 -7.97
N THR A 32 12.81 22.21 -8.06
CA THR A 32 11.86 21.42 -8.86
C THR A 32 11.40 22.22 -10.06
N ILE A 33 11.60 21.67 -11.26
CA ILE A 33 11.31 22.33 -12.53
C ILE A 33 10.44 21.45 -13.42
N LEU A 34 9.54 22.10 -14.18
CA LEU A 34 8.87 21.50 -15.31
C LEU A 34 9.73 21.68 -16.55
N MET A 35 9.92 20.60 -17.29
CA MET A 35 10.69 20.55 -18.52
C MET A 35 9.94 19.74 -19.58
N ARG A 36 10.29 19.92 -20.84
CA ARG A 36 9.71 19.19 -21.98
C ARG A 36 10.78 18.39 -22.70
N ASP A 37 10.51 17.12 -22.92
CA ASP A 37 11.24 16.31 -23.89
C ASP A 37 10.63 16.57 -25.27
N GLU A 38 11.33 17.34 -26.11
CA GLU A 38 10.86 17.69 -27.45
C GLU A 38 10.91 16.51 -28.43
N GLU A 39 11.71 15.48 -28.15
CA GLU A 39 11.79 14.27 -28.99
C GLU A 39 10.61 13.34 -28.70
N MET A 40 10.27 13.14 -27.43
CA MET A 40 9.13 12.33 -27.02
C MET A 40 7.80 13.11 -27.03
N GLY A 41 7.84 14.44 -27.06
CA GLY A 41 6.67 15.30 -27.02
C GLY A 41 5.95 15.32 -25.66
N ILE A 42 6.65 14.96 -24.57
CA ILE A 42 6.09 14.84 -23.22
C ILE A 42 6.67 15.87 -22.27
N ASP A 43 5.85 16.31 -21.32
CA ASP A 43 6.30 17.16 -20.21
C ASP A 43 6.69 16.30 -19.00
N LEU A 44 7.76 16.69 -18.31
CA LEU A 44 8.40 15.96 -17.22
C LEU A 44 8.72 16.91 -16.08
N VAL A 45 8.69 16.41 -14.85
CA VAL A 45 9.22 17.13 -13.69
C VAL A 45 10.63 16.65 -13.40
N ALA A 46 11.55 17.58 -13.18
CA ALA A 46 12.89 17.29 -12.66
C ALA A 46 13.08 17.89 -11.28
N LYS A 47 13.37 17.03 -10.30
CA LYS A 47 13.84 17.43 -8.97
C LYS A 47 15.36 17.36 -8.97
N LYS A 48 16.02 18.51 -8.83
CA LYS A 48 17.48 18.64 -8.79
C LYS A 48 17.95 18.79 -7.35
N TYR A 49 18.94 18.00 -6.94
CA TYR A 49 19.62 18.21 -5.66
C TYR A 49 20.35 19.56 -5.66
N LYS A 50 19.87 20.48 -4.83
CA LYS A 50 20.37 21.84 -4.67
C LYS A 50 19.97 22.34 -3.27
N PRO A 51 20.61 21.83 -2.21
CA PRO A 51 20.26 22.19 -0.85
C PRO A 51 20.58 23.67 -0.59
N ILE A 52 19.88 24.28 0.36
CA ILE A 52 20.12 25.67 0.80
C ILE A 52 21.50 25.82 1.45
N ILE A 53 22.03 24.73 2.03
CA ILE A 53 23.33 24.70 2.70
C ILE A 53 24.45 24.75 1.65
N GLU A 54 25.33 25.74 1.76
CA GLU A 54 26.53 25.81 0.94
C GLU A 54 27.55 24.74 1.36
N LYS A 55 28.02 23.93 0.40
CA LYS A 55 29.07 22.92 0.61
C LYS A 55 30.31 23.46 1.33
N ARG A 56 30.68 24.72 1.08
CA ARG A 56 31.84 25.38 1.74
C ARG A 56 31.63 25.62 3.23
N LYS A 57 30.38 25.87 3.65
CA LYS A 57 30.03 26.18 5.05
C LYS A 57 29.88 24.90 5.88
N ASN A 58 29.35 23.83 5.31
CA ASN A 58 29.16 22.58 6.02
C ASN A 58 29.24 21.36 5.06
N PRO A 59 30.47 20.90 4.74
CA PRO A 59 30.67 19.87 3.72
C PRO A 59 30.11 18.50 4.10
N ASP A 60 30.16 18.15 5.39
CA ASP A 60 29.69 16.85 5.89
C ASP A 60 28.16 16.76 5.80
N LEU A 61 27.46 17.79 6.29
CA LEU A 61 26.00 17.88 6.18
C LEU A 61 25.54 17.92 4.71
N PHE A 62 26.30 18.60 3.84
CA PHE A 62 26.00 18.62 2.40
C PHE A 62 26.09 17.21 1.76
N ARG A 63 27.09 16.42 2.13
CA ARG A 63 27.23 15.03 1.65
C ARG A 63 26.15 14.12 2.22
N GLU A 64 25.84 14.28 3.50
CA GLU A 64 24.78 13.51 4.16
C GLU A 64 23.42 13.74 3.47
N LEU A 65 23.07 14.98 3.18
CA LEU A 65 21.84 15.33 2.47
C LEU A 65 21.82 14.79 1.04
N LEU A 66 22.97 14.77 0.36
CA LEU A 66 23.10 14.18 -0.97
C LEU A 66 22.83 12.67 -0.89
N ASP A 67 23.46 11.95 0.03
CA ASP A 67 23.26 10.51 0.18
C ASP A 67 21.83 10.15 0.58
N ARG A 68 21.16 11.00 1.37
CA ARG A 68 19.71 10.88 1.63
C ARG A 68 18.90 11.04 0.35
N PHE A 69 19.18 12.04 -0.47
CA PHE A 69 18.53 12.26 -1.77
C PHE A 69 18.74 11.07 -2.73
N ARG A 70 19.94 10.47 -2.75
CA ARG A 70 20.23 9.27 -3.54
C ARG A 70 19.40 8.07 -3.09
N ARG A 71 19.26 7.89 -1.77
CA ARG A 71 18.45 6.81 -1.19
C ARG A 71 16.98 6.99 -1.53
N GLU A 72 16.46 8.20 -1.39
CA GLU A 72 15.11 8.60 -1.81
C GLU A 72 14.86 8.23 -3.27
N ALA A 73 15.75 8.65 -4.17
CA ALA A 73 15.62 8.35 -5.60
C ALA A 73 15.53 6.84 -5.87
N LYS A 74 16.35 6.03 -5.19
CA LYS A 74 16.35 4.56 -5.35
C LYS A 74 15.04 3.93 -4.88
N ILE A 75 14.51 4.37 -3.74
CA ILE A 75 13.23 3.86 -3.21
C ILE A 75 12.09 4.24 -4.14
N LEU A 76 12.01 5.52 -4.53
CA LEU A 76 10.97 6.00 -5.44
C LEU A 76 11.01 5.31 -6.81
N PHE A 77 12.20 4.98 -7.31
CA PHE A 77 12.36 4.26 -8.58
C PHE A 77 11.75 2.85 -8.56
N GLN A 78 11.70 2.20 -7.40
CA GLN A 78 11.12 0.87 -7.23
C GLN A 78 9.59 0.89 -7.08
N ILE A 79 8.98 2.07 -6.95
CA ILE A 79 7.54 2.22 -6.77
C ILE A 79 6.84 2.25 -8.13
N ASN A 80 5.79 1.46 -8.25
CA ASN A 80 4.90 1.46 -9.40
C ASN A 80 3.45 1.26 -8.96
N HIS A 81 2.69 2.34 -8.87
CA HIS A 81 1.29 2.29 -8.49
C HIS A 81 0.54 3.46 -9.15
N LEU A 82 -0.73 3.25 -9.52
CA LEU A 82 -1.53 4.25 -10.24
C LEU A 82 -1.63 5.56 -9.46
N ASN A 83 -1.82 5.48 -8.14
CA ASN A 83 -2.03 6.63 -7.26
C ASN A 83 -0.75 7.18 -6.61
N ILE A 84 0.43 6.82 -7.13
CA ILE A 84 1.72 7.35 -6.69
C ILE A 84 2.47 7.88 -7.91
N VAL A 85 3.20 8.99 -7.76
CA VAL A 85 3.99 9.56 -8.86
C VAL A 85 4.98 8.54 -9.42
N ARG A 86 5.03 8.43 -10.75
CA ARG A 86 6.00 7.57 -11.42
C ARG A 86 7.34 8.28 -11.60
N VAL A 87 8.42 7.68 -11.11
CA VAL A 87 9.79 8.08 -11.47
C VAL A 87 10.20 7.40 -12.77
N TYR A 88 10.76 8.17 -13.71
CA TYR A 88 11.22 7.66 -14.99
C TYR A 88 12.71 7.40 -15.03
N SER A 89 13.52 8.30 -14.45
CA SER A 89 14.98 8.17 -14.48
C SER A 89 15.61 8.92 -13.31
N TYR A 90 16.73 8.38 -12.85
CA TYR A 90 17.61 8.98 -11.87
C TYR A 90 19.00 9.16 -12.49
N PHE A 91 19.57 10.36 -12.36
CA PHE A 91 20.88 10.71 -12.88
C PHE A 91 21.77 11.19 -11.73
N ASP A 92 22.86 10.48 -11.48
CA ASP A 92 23.84 10.84 -10.45
C ASP A 92 25.09 11.44 -11.09
N TYR A 93 25.41 12.68 -10.74
CA TYR A 93 26.58 13.38 -11.24
C TYR A 93 27.57 13.60 -10.10
N ASN A 94 28.21 12.50 -9.69
CA ASN A 94 29.20 12.45 -8.59
C ASN A 94 30.24 13.57 -8.65
N GLU A 95 30.81 13.84 -9.83
CA GLU A 95 31.87 14.83 -10.04
C GLU A 95 31.42 16.26 -9.72
N SER A 96 30.12 16.53 -9.84
CA SER A 96 29.51 17.85 -9.58
C SER A 96 28.67 17.89 -8.31
N ASP A 97 28.73 16.83 -7.48
CA ASP A 97 27.94 16.63 -6.26
C ASP A 97 26.46 17.00 -6.38
N THR A 98 25.82 16.58 -7.47
CA THR A 98 24.40 16.81 -7.72
C THR A 98 23.77 15.58 -8.35
N SER A 99 22.46 15.46 -8.20
CA SER A 99 21.68 14.38 -8.79
C SER A 99 20.33 14.92 -9.23
N TYR A 100 19.73 14.25 -10.22
CA TYR A 100 18.43 14.61 -10.78
C TYR A 100 17.50 13.41 -10.73
N ILE A 101 16.25 13.65 -10.35
CA ILE A 101 15.17 12.68 -10.46
C ILE A 101 14.17 13.25 -11.46
N THR A 102 13.90 12.48 -12.50
CA THR A 102 12.86 12.81 -13.50
C THR A 102 11.63 11.97 -13.24
N MET A 103 10.46 12.61 -13.24
CA MET A 103 9.21 11.99 -12.85
C MET A 103 8.05 12.51 -13.67
N GLU A 104 6.93 11.80 -13.58
CA GLU A 104 5.64 12.14 -14.17
C GLU A 104 5.27 13.60 -13.85
N TYR A 105 4.91 14.36 -14.88
CA TYR A 105 4.28 15.66 -14.68
C TYR A 105 2.78 15.46 -14.44
N ILE A 106 2.33 15.79 -13.24
CA ILE A 106 0.92 15.71 -12.87
C ILE A 106 0.31 17.08 -13.13
N GLN A 107 -0.41 17.19 -14.23
CA GLN A 107 -1.19 18.38 -14.55
C GLN A 107 -2.47 18.36 -13.73
N GLY A 108 -2.54 19.20 -12.70
CA GLY A 108 -3.61 19.12 -11.72
C GLY A 108 -3.55 20.19 -10.65
N ASP A 109 -4.48 20.11 -9.71
CA ASP A 109 -4.56 20.94 -8.52
C ASP A 109 -4.28 20.10 -7.27
N ASN A 110 -3.93 20.75 -6.16
CA ASN A 110 -3.85 20.06 -4.87
C ASN A 110 -5.22 19.51 -4.45
N ILE A 111 -5.19 18.44 -3.66
CA ILE A 111 -6.38 17.68 -3.24
C ILE A 111 -7.49 18.54 -2.63
N ILE A 112 -7.15 19.49 -1.74
CA ILE A 112 -8.15 20.34 -1.08
C ILE A 112 -8.86 21.22 -2.11
N LYS A 113 -8.11 21.89 -2.99
CA LYS A 113 -8.68 22.75 -4.02
C LYS A 113 -9.56 21.96 -4.99
N HIS A 114 -9.15 20.74 -5.35
CA HIS A 114 -9.93 19.88 -6.22
C HIS A 114 -11.25 19.43 -5.56
N ILE A 115 -11.21 18.95 -4.31
CA ILE A 115 -12.40 18.54 -3.55
C ILE A 115 -13.34 19.73 -3.34
N LYS A 116 -12.82 20.91 -3.03
CA LYS A 116 -13.63 22.12 -2.92
C LYS A 116 -14.39 22.46 -4.21
N SER A 117 -13.78 22.20 -5.35
CA SER A 117 -14.39 22.44 -6.67
C SER A 117 -15.31 21.29 -7.10
N ASN A 118 -15.08 20.08 -6.60
CA ASN A 118 -15.81 18.86 -6.93
C ASN A 118 -16.17 18.07 -5.67
N PRO A 119 -17.06 18.57 -4.80
CA PRO A 119 -17.30 17.99 -3.47
C PRO A 119 -17.76 16.53 -3.51
N THR A 120 -18.56 16.17 -4.52
CA THR A 120 -19.09 14.80 -4.72
C THR A 120 -18.02 13.76 -5.01
N ARG A 121 -16.78 14.17 -5.32
CA ARG A 121 -15.66 13.25 -5.63
C ARG A 121 -14.85 12.83 -4.41
N ILE A 122 -15.15 13.37 -3.22
CA ILE A 122 -14.37 13.11 -2.00
C ILE A 122 -14.23 11.61 -1.69
N GLY A 123 -15.31 10.82 -1.81
CA GLY A 123 -15.29 9.37 -1.57
C GLY A 123 -14.35 8.62 -2.51
N ALA A 124 -14.52 8.82 -3.82
CA ALA A 124 -13.66 8.20 -4.83
C ALA A 124 -12.19 8.63 -4.73
N ILE A 125 -11.92 9.90 -4.37
CA ILE A 125 -10.55 10.39 -4.15
C ILE A 125 -9.96 9.76 -2.88
N PHE A 126 -10.77 9.61 -1.83
CA PHE A 126 -10.36 8.95 -0.59
C PHE A 126 -9.95 7.51 -0.83
N GLU A 127 -10.82 6.71 -1.44
CA GLU A 127 -10.56 5.30 -1.77
C GLU A 127 -9.23 5.12 -2.51
N LYS A 128 -9.02 5.89 -3.58
CA LYS A 128 -7.82 5.84 -4.40
C LYS A 128 -6.57 6.31 -3.66
N THR A 129 -6.71 7.29 -2.77
CA THR A 129 -5.62 7.72 -1.90
C THR A 129 -5.24 6.62 -0.91
N ILE A 130 -6.22 5.94 -0.31
CA ILE A 130 -6.01 4.78 0.57
C ILE A 130 -5.34 3.64 -0.19
N ASN A 131 -5.71 3.36 -1.45
CA ASN A 131 -5.02 2.38 -2.29
C ASN A 131 -3.52 2.72 -2.45
N GLY A 132 -3.18 3.99 -2.70
CA GLY A 132 -1.79 4.44 -2.77
C GLY A 132 -1.02 4.23 -1.46
N PHE A 133 -1.60 4.59 -0.32
CA PHE A 133 -0.95 4.39 0.98
C PHE A 133 -0.88 2.93 1.42
N SER A 134 -1.88 2.11 1.09
CA SER A 134 -1.86 0.66 1.31
C SER A 134 -0.71 -0.01 0.53
N TYR A 135 -0.47 0.41 -0.72
CA TYR A 135 0.70 -0.05 -1.48
C TYR A 135 2.03 0.34 -0.80
N LEU A 136 2.14 1.56 -0.27
CA LEU A 136 3.34 2.00 0.45
C LEU A 136 3.56 1.20 1.74
N GLU A 137 2.48 0.94 2.48
CA GLU A 137 2.47 0.10 3.68
C GLU A 137 2.96 -1.32 3.38
N GLU A 138 2.48 -1.95 2.30
CA GLU A 138 2.92 -3.29 1.88
C GLU A 138 4.44 -3.32 1.60
N LYS A 139 4.97 -2.24 1.02
CA LYS A 139 6.42 -2.07 0.77
C LYS A 139 7.20 -1.61 2.01
N LYS A 140 6.54 -1.43 3.16
CA LYS A 140 7.11 -0.92 4.42
C LYS A 140 7.74 0.47 4.25
N ILE A 141 7.15 1.29 3.40
CA ILE A 141 7.58 2.66 3.10
C ILE A 141 6.62 3.62 3.77
N LEU A 142 7.15 4.51 4.62
CA LEU A 142 6.40 5.64 5.16
C LEU A 142 6.66 6.87 4.27
N HIS A 143 5.59 7.60 3.92
CA HIS A 143 5.64 8.85 3.18
C HIS A 143 6.31 9.99 3.97
N ARG A 144 6.01 10.10 5.28
CA ARG A 144 6.58 11.09 6.24
C ARG A 144 6.29 12.57 6.00
N ASP A 145 5.75 12.96 4.84
CA ASP A 145 5.41 14.37 4.54
C ASP A 145 3.99 14.53 3.99
N ILE A 146 3.02 13.91 4.65
CA ILE A 146 1.62 13.93 4.22
C ILE A 146 1.05 15.33 4.46
N ARG A 147 0.72 16.04 3.37
CA ARG A 147 0.16 17.39 3.37
C ARG A 147 -0.63 17.65 2.09
N PRO A 148 -1.50 18.68 2.05
CA PRO A 148 -2.32 18.97 0.87
C PRO A 148 -1.53 19.11 -0.43
N ASP A 149 -0.38 19.78 -0.38
CA ASP A 149 0.46 20.04 -1.56
C ASP A 149 1.14 18.78 -2.11
N ASN A 150 1.19 17.70 -1.32
CA ASN A 150 1.85 16.45 -1.69
C ASN A 150 0.86 15.38 -2.20
N ILE A 151 -0.41 15.75 -2.39
CA ILE A 151 -1.39 14.92 -3.11
C ILE A 151 -2.04 15.79 -4.17
N LEU A 152 -1.70 15.52 -5.42
CA LEU A 152 -2.23 16.21 -6.58
C LEU A 152 -3.35 15.39 -7.22
N ILE A 153 -4.37 16.06 -7.74
CA ILE A 153 -5.43 15.42 -8.53
C ILE A 153 -5.21 15.80 -9.99
N ASP A 154 -4.97 14.82 -10.84
CA ASP A 154 -4.72 15.03 -12.26
C ASP A 154 -5.99 15.46 -13.02
N ILE A 155 -5.84 15.75 -14.32
CA ILE A 155 -6.95 16.14 -15.21
C ILE A 155 -8.05 15.08 -15.34
N ASN A 156 -7.77 13.81 -15.04
CA ASN A 156 -8.73 12.71 -15.08
C ASN A 156 -9.45 12.53 -13.73
N GLY A 157 -9.08 13.32 -12.71
CA GLY A 157 -9.63 13.20 -11.37
C GLY A 157 -8.98 12.08 -10.56
N GLU A 158 -7.77 11.65 -10.92
CA GLU A 158 -7.01 10.61 -10.22
C GLU A 158 -6.03 11.25 -9.21
N PRO A 159 -6.02 10.80 -7.94
CA PRO A 159 -5.04 11.26 -6.97
C PRO A 159 -3.67 10.65 -7.23
N LYS A 160 -2.63 11.47 -7.06
CA LYS A 160 -1.22 11.14 -7.17
C LYS A 160 -0.48 11.63 -5.94
N ILE A 161 0.00 10.68 -5.13
CA ILE A 161 0.87 10.94 -3.98
C ILE A 161 2.26 11.29 -4.49
N ILE A 162 2.78 12.45 -4.08
CA ILE A 162 4.06 13.01 -4.54
C ILE A 162 4.94 13.42 -3.36
N ASP A 163 6.23 13.64 -3.64
CA ASP A 163 7.22 14.27 -2.75
C ASP A 163 7.31 13.66 -1.34
N PHE A 164 8.07 12.57 -1.26
CA PHE A 164 8.24 11.81 -0.03
C PHE A 164 9.29 12.47 0.87
N GLY A 165 9.02 12.52 2.17
CA GLY A 165 9.88 13.16 3.15
C GLY A 165 11.14 12.35 3.52
N PHE A 166 11.70 11.51 2.64
CA PHE A 166 12.84 10.64 2.94
C PHE A 166 14.09 11.42 3.42
N GLY A 167 14.29 12.65 2.94
CA GLY A 167 15.33 13.54 3.45
C GLY A 167 15.22 13.85 4.95
N LYS A 168 14.05 13.63 5.57
CA LYS A 168 13.75 13.86 6.99
C LYS A 168 14.02 12.64 7.88
N GLU A 169 14.50 11.51 7.33
CA GLU A 169 14.83 10.32 8.10
C GLU A 169 15.92 10.58 9.16
N SER A 170 15.54 10.40 10.43
CA SER A 170 16.43 9.86 11.45
C SER A 170 16.72 8.40 11.08
N SER A 171 17.99 8.07 10.91
CA SER A 171 18.46 6.71 10.66
C SER A 171 17.91 5.72 11.70
N GLY A 172 17.09 4.75 11.26
CA GLY A 172 16.71 3.59 12.07
C GLY A 172 15.21 3.25 12.04
N LEU A 173 14.91 1.96 11.90
CA LEU A 173 13.74 1.38 12.54
C LEU A 173 13.88 1.70 14.04
N GLU A 174 12.88 2.38 14.60
CA GLU A 174 12.82 2.90 15.98
C GLU A 174 13.42 4.31 16.24
N THR A 175 12.49 5.24 16.49
CA THR A 175 12.52 6.35 17.47
C THR A 175 13.80 7.20 17.54
N ASN A 176 13.74 8.39 16.93
CA ASN A 176 14.11 9.67 17.56
C ASN A 176 13.81 10.83 16.60
N ILE A 177 12.68 11.51 16.80
CA ILE A 177 12.24 12.69 16.03
C ILE A 177 13.17 13.90 16.24
N ASP A 178 14.01 13.87 17.28
CA ASP A 178 14.67 15.06 17.83
C ASP A 178 15.91 15.57 17.07
N LYS A 179 16.33 14.92 15.97
CA LYS A 179 17.58 15.30 15.28
C LYS A 179 17.48 15.57 13.77
N SER A 180 16.29 15.53 13.16
CA SER A 180 16.22 15.65 11.70
C SER A 180 14.95 16.35 11.22
N ILE A 181 15.12 17.66 10.96
CA ILE A 181 14.33 18.50 10.04
C ILE A 181 12.91 18.84 10.53
N SER A 182 12.63 20.15 10.62
CA SER A 182 11.28 20.70 10.81
C SER A 182 10.32 20.10 9.77
N LEU A 183 9.53 19.13 10.20
CA LEU A 183 8.32 18.75 9.52
C LEU A 183 7.37 19.95 9.64
N ASN A 184 7.00 20.55 8.51
CA ASN A 184 6.05 21.66 8.45
C ASN A 184 4.65 21.11 8.73
N TRP A 185 4.38 20.86 10.00
CA TRP A 185 3.08 20.38 10.46
C TRP A 185 2.01 21.42 10.16
N TRP A 186 1.02 21.01 9.38
CA TRP A 186 -0.08 21.87 8.93
C TRP A 186 -1.38 21.60 9.70
N CYS A 187 -1.38 20.62 10.62
CA CYS A 187 -2.50 20.29 11.51
C CYS A 187 -2.00 19.98 12.94
N GLU A 188 -2.94 19.76 13.87
CA GLU A 188 -2.64 19.29 15.22
C GLU A 188 -1.88 17.97 15.20
N LYS A 189 -0.94 17.77 16.13
CA LYS A 189 -0.12 16.55 16.21
C LYS A 189 -0.82 15.49 17.06
N PRO A 190 -0.79 14.20 16.67
CA PRO A 190 -1.33 13.12 17.47
C PRO A 190 -0.42 12.81 18.68
N LEU A 191 -0.95 12.11 19.69
CA LEU A 191 -0.32 11.99 21.02
C LEU A 191 1.01 11.23 21.01
N GLU A 192 1.21 10.29 20.08
CA GLU A 192 2.43 9.49 19.95
C GLU A 192 3.66 10.32 19.57
N PHE A 193 3.49 11.53 19.03
CA PHE A 193 4.61 12.46 18.80
C PHE A 193 5.29 12.88 20.10
N ASN A 194 4.53 13.04 21.18
CA ASN A 194 5.10 13.36 22.49
C ASN A 194 6.00 12.24 23.02
N LYS A 195 5.87 11.03 22.46
CA LYS A 195 6.69 9.85 22.76
C LYS A 195 7.80 9.63 21.72
N GLY A 196 7.96 10.53 20.75
CA GLY A 196 8.96 10.40 19.68
C GLY A 196 8.67 9.28 18.67
N GLN A 197 7.41 8.85 18.55
CA GLN A 197 6.99 7.76 17.67
C GLN A 197 6.38 8.30 16.37
N TYR A 198 6.70 7.64 15.24
CA TYR A 198 6.10 7.88 13.93
C TYR A 198 6.01 6.56 13.18
N ASP A 199 4.79 6.13 12.86
CA ASP A 199 4.48 4.84 12.25
C ASP A 199 3.29 4.94 11.29
N THR A 200 2.80 3.80 10.78
CA THR A 200 1.64 3.77 9.88
C THR A 200 0.40 4.41 10.48
N ARG A 201 0.12 4.21 11.77
CA ARG A 201 -1.03 4.84 12.43
C ARG A 201 -0.89 6.36 12.40
N THR A 202 0.33 6.86 12.57
CA THR A 202 0.65 8.28 12.45
C THR A 202 0.34 8.82 11.05
N GLU A 203 0.67 8.06 10.00
CA GLU A 203 0.32 8.41 8.62
C GLU A 203 -1.19 8.41 8.39
N ILE A 204 -1.89 7.39 8.90
CA ILE A 204 -3.36 7.30 8.89
C ILE A 204 -3.99 8.56 9.48
N TYR A 205 -3.45 9.08 10.58
CA TYR A 205 -3.94 10.32 11.19
C TYR A 205 -3.80 11.52 10.25
N PHE A 206 -2.64 11.70 9.61
CA PHE A 206 -2.44 12.83 8.68
C PHE A 206 -3.31 12.73 7.43
N VAL A 207 -3.55 11.52 6.92
CA VAL A 207 -4.52 11.30 5.83
C VAL A 207 -5.93 11.63 6.31
N GLY A 208 -6.33 11.17 7.50
CA GLY A 208 -7.64 11.47 8.08
C GLY A 208 -7.88 12.98 8.20
N GLN A 209 -6.93 13.68 8.83
CA GLN A 209 -7.00 15.14 8.98
C GLN A 209 -7.05 15.88 7.64
N LEU A 210 -6.43 15.34 6.60
CA LEU A 210 -6.43 15.93 5.26
C LEU A 210 -7.82 15.90 4.65
N PHE A 211 -8.49 14.74 4.72
CA PHE A 211 -9.85 14.58 4.20
C PHE A 211 -10.88 15.30 5.07
N ALA A 212 -10.74 15.28 6.40
CA ALA A 212 -11.59 16.05 7.30
C ALA A 212 -11.51 17.56 7.01
N LYS A 213 -10.30 18.08 6.79
CA LYS A 213 -10.09 19.47 6.37
C LYS A 213 -10.71 19.74 5.00
N ALA A 214 -10.49 18.87 4.02
CA ALA A 214 -11.05 19.04 2.68
C ALA A 214 -12.58 19.09 2.70
N ALA A 215 -13.24 18.22 3.47
CA ALA A 215 -14.68 18.21 3.65
C ALA A 215 -15.20 19.51 4.29
N ASN A 216 -14.52 19.99 5.33
CA ASN A 216 -14.88 21.25 6.00
C ASN A 216 -14.72 22.46 5.08
N ASP A 217 -13.57 22.58 4.40
CA ASP A 217 -13.28 23.68 3.47
C ASP A 217 -14.24 23.72 2.26
N ALA A 218 -14.85 22.57 1.94
CA ALA A 218 -15.84 22.39 0.89
C ALA A 218 -17.30 22.44 1.41
N HIS A 219 -17.52 22.66 2.72
CA HIS A 219 -18.83 22.68 3.37
C HIS A 219 -19.67 21.42 3.15
N ILE A 220 -19.03 20.25 3.16
CA ILE A 220 -19.69 18.96 2.96
C ILE A 220 -20.15 18.43 4.32
N SER A 221 -21.46 18.31 4.52
CA SER A 221 -22.05 17.77 5.75
C SER A 221 -22.11 16.24 5.76
N GLU A 222 -22.32 15.62 4.61
CA GLU A 222 -22.43 14.17 4.43
C GLU A 222 -21.59 13.73 3.24
N TYR A 223 -20.76 12.72 3.44
CA TYR A 223 -19.90 12.15 2.41
C TYR A 223 -19.54 10.71 2.74
N ASP A 224 -19.21 9.95 1.69
CA ASP A 224 -18.80 8.56 1.82
C ASP A 224 -17.61 8.44 2.79
N TYR A 225 -17.61 7.38 3.59
CA TYR A 225 -16.54 7.07 4.53
C TYR A 225 -16.33 8.11 5.65
N ALA A 226 -17.27 9.05 5.88
CA ALA A 226 -17.16 10.06 6.94
C ALA A 226 -16.85 9.45 8.32
N LYS A 227 -17.45 8.29 8.64
CA LYS A 227 -17.17 7.56 9.88
C LYS A 227 -15.72 7.07 9.95
N ILE A 228 -15.21 6.45 8.88
CA ILE A 228 -13.83 5.95 8.81
C ILE A 228 -12.86 7.12 8.95
N ILE A 229 -13.10 8.22 8.22
CA ILE A 229 -12.28 9.44 8.28
C ILE A 229 -12.27 10.02 9.70
N ALA A 230 -13.41 10.02 10.40
CA ALA A 230 -13.49 10.47 11.79
C ALA A 230 -12.66 9.58 12.74
N GLU A 231 -12.69 8.25 12.58
CA GLU A 231 -11.86 7.32 13.35
C GLU A 231 -10.36 7.53 13.09
N MET A 232 -9.98 7.82 11.84
CA MET A 232 -8.59 8.17 11.49
C MET A 232 -8.10 9.44 12.19
N CYS A 233 -8.99 10.39 12.51
CA CYS A 233 -8.63 11.65 13.15
C CYS A 233 -8.46 11.55 14.68
N ASP A 234 -8.61 10.38 15.30
CA ASP A 234 -8.45 10.27 16.76
C ASP A 234 -7.00 10.51 17.19
N LEU A 235 -6.81 11.41 18.15
CA LEU A 235 -5.51 11.77 18.70
C LEU A 235 -4.79 10.57 19.36
N ASN A 236 -5.53 9.56 19.83
CA ASN A 236 -5.00 8.32 20.37
C ASN A 236 -4.85 7.26 19.29
N ALA A 237 -3.61 6.82 19.04
CA ALA A 237 -3.30 5.80 18.04
C ALA A 237 -4.04 4.47 18.23
N GLU A 238 -4.40 4.08 19.45
CA GLU A 238 -5.11 2.81 19.70
C GLU A 238 -6.57 2.81 19.24
N LYS A 239 -7.14 3.99 18.98
CA LYS A 239 -8.52 4.13 18.49
C LYS A 239 -8.61 4.26 16.97
N ARG A 240 -7.47 4.41 16.29
CA ARG A 240 -7.39 4.46 14.83
C ARG A 240 -7.38 3.06 14.23
N PRO A 241 -7.76 2.92 12.94
CA PRO A 241 -7.45 1.72 12.17
C PRO A 241 -5.97 1.36 12.27
N LYS A 242 -5.66 0.06 12.34
CA LYS A 242 -4.28 -0.38 12.61
C LYS A 242 -3.38 -0.25 11.37
N SER A 243 -3.97 -0.36 10.18
CA SER A 243 -3.29 -0.36 8.88
C SER A 243 -4.13 0.30 7.79
N PHE A 244 -3.51 0.73 6.69
CA PHE A 244 -4.23 1.18 5.49
C PHE A 244 -4.98 0.03 4.84
N SER A 245 -4.47 -1.20 4.97
CA SER A 245 -5.14 -2.42 4.52
C SER A 245 -6.46 -2.68 5.26
N ASP A 246 -6.52 -2.42 6.58
CA ASP A 246 -7.77 -2.49 7.35
C ASP A 246 -8.78 -1.44 6.85
N ILE A 247 -8.31 -0.22 6.57
CA ILE A 247 -9.17 0.85 6.03
C ILE A 247 -9.75 0.44 4.68
N LYS A 248 -8.94 -0.14 3.80
CA LYS A 248 -9.39 -0.65 2.50
C LYS A 248 -10.46 -1.74 2.65
N LEU A 249 -10.31 -2.62 3.64
CA LEU A 249 -11.32 -3.63 3.96
C LEU A 249 -12.61 -2.99 4.49
N GLU A 250 -12.54 -1.97 5.34
CA GLU A 250 -13.71 -1.24 5.85
C GLU A 250 -14.44 -0.42 4.77
N ILE A 251 -13.68 0.18 3.84
CA ILE A 251 -14.23 0.83 2.64
C ILE A 251 -15.04 -0.17 1.82
N ALA A 252 -14.42 -1.31 1.49
CA ALA A 252 -15.09 -2.38 0.78
C ALA A 252 -16.38 -2.79 1.51
N LYS A 253 -16.31 -3.10 2.80
CA LYS A 253 -17.51 -3.43 3.61
C LYS A 253 -18.61 -2.36 3.52
N THR A 254 -18.25 -1.08 3.49
CA THR A 254 -19.20 0.04 3.41
C THR A 254 -19.88 0.11 2.04
N GLU A 255 -19.12 -0.01 0.94
CA GLU A 255 -19.67 -0.06 -0.42
C GLU A 255 -20.62 -1.26 -0.62
N TYR A 256 -20.32 -2.40 0.02
CA TYR A 256 -21.14 -3.60 -0.06
C TYR A 256 -22.34 -3.60 0.90
N ALA A 257 -22.36 -2.75 1.95
CA ALA A 257 -23.52 -2.60 2.82
C ALA A 257 -24.75 -2.07 2.08
N GLU A 258 -24.57 -1.41 0.93
CA GLU A 258 -25.67 -1.01 0.04
C GLU A 258 -26.22 -2.16 -0.83
N THR A 259 -25.60 -3.34 -0.82
CA THR A 259 -26.15 -4.59 -1.38
C THR A 259 -26.07 -5.71 -0.34
N GLU A 260 -26.90 -5.62 0.70
CA GLU A 260 -26.96 -6.57 1.82
C GLU A 260 -26.92 -8.03 1.34
N PHE A 261 -26.07 -8.84 1.99
CA PHE A 261 -26.20 -10.29 1.92
C PHE A 261 -27.53 -10.67 2.56
N THR A 262 -28.28 -11.54 1.90
CA THR A 262 -29.49 -12.10 2.49
C THR A 262 -29.15 -12.91 3.74
N ASP A 263 -30.10 -13.09 4.64
CA ASP A 263 -29.92 -13.93 5.84
C ASP A 263 -29.42 -15.33 5.48
N GLU A 264 -29.90 -15.91 4.37
CA GLU A 264 -29.49 -17.23 3.88
C GLU A 264 -28.01 -17.27 3.46
N GLU A 265 -27.52 -16.23 2.80
CA GLU A 265 -26.11 -16.09 2.41
C GLU A 265 -25.20 -15.92 3.63
N ILE A 266 -25.65 -15.15 4.62
CA ILE A 266 -24.94 -14.97 5.90
C ILE A 266 -24.84 -16.30 6.65
N GLN A 267 -25.94 -17.07 6.72
CA GLN A 267 -25.92 -18.39 7.37
C GLN A 267 -25.03 -19.38 6.62
N THR A 268 -25.06 -19.37 5.29
CA THR A 268 -24.18 -20.19 4.46
C THR A 268 -22.71 -19.90 4.75
N TYR A 269 -22.32 -18.61 4.77
CA TYR A 269 -20.97 -18.19 5.13
C TYR A 269 -20.59 -18.64 6.54
N ARG A 270 -21.45 -18.42 7.54
CA ARG A 270 -21.18 -18.76 8.94
C ARG A 270 -20.95 -20.25 9.12
N LEU A 271 -21.81 -21.09 8.55
CA LEU A 271 -21.71 -22.55 8.65
C LEU A 271 -20.38 -23.05 8.07
N PHE A 272 -20.03 -22.61 6.86
CA PHE A 272 -18.77 -23.03 6.24
C PHE A 272 -17.54 -22.54 7.01
N SER A 273 -17.55 -21.27 7.40
CA SER A 273 -16.40 -20.67 8.09
C SER A 273 -16.20 -21.22 9.50
N GLU A 274 -17.27 -21.61 10.19
CA GLU A 274 -17.21 -22.32 11.47
C GLU A 274 -16.60 -23.72 11.28
N SER A 275 -17.14 -24.54 10.36
CA SER A 275 -16.59 -25.87 10.07
C SER A 275 -15.11 -25.82 9.64
N LEU A 276 -14.70 -24.80 8.89
CA LEU A 276 -13.30 -24.63 8.49
C LEU A 276 -12.41 -24.26 9.68
N CYS A 277 -12.83 -23.30 10.51
CA CYS A 277 -12.03 -22.87 11.66
C CYS A 277 -11.94 -23.99 12.71
N GLU A 278 -13.04 -24.70 12.97
CA GLU A 278 -13.08 -25.82 13.92
C GLU A 278 -12.20 -26.99 13.48
N ALA A 279 -12.01 -27.20 12.18
CA ALA A 279 -11.09 -28.21 11.69
C ALA A 279 -9.62 -27.89 12.01
N ILE A 280 -9.26 -26.62 12.22
CA ILE A 280 -7.89 -26.15 12.43
C ILE A 280 -7.61 -25.97 13.93
N SER A 281 -6.54 -26.61 14.41
CA SER A 281 -6.08 -26.49 15.79
C SER A 281 -5.11 -25.33 15.97
N GLU A 282 -4.08 -25.25 15.11
CA GLU A 282 -3.06 -24.21 15.16
C GLU A 282 -2.52 -23.92 13.75
N ILE A 283 -2.13 -22.68 13.46
CA ILE A 283 -1.50 -22.28 12.19
C ILE A 283 -0.03 -21.93 12.42
N GLY A 284 0.86 -22.30 11.50
CA GLY A 284 2.27 -21.94 11.55
C GLY A 284 2.48 -20.42 11.54
N THR A 285 3.55 -19.95 12.19
CA THR A 285 3.90 -18.52 12.18
C THR A 285 4.40 -18.03 10.81
N SER A 286 4.89 -18.93 9.95
CA SER A 286 5.38 -18.59 8.61
C SER A 286 4.30 -18.69 7.52
N SER A 287 3.13 -19.27 7.86
CA SER A 287 2.07 -19.58 6.91
C SER A 287 1.42 -18.31 6.36
N LYS A 288 1.17 -18.33 5.05
CA LYS A 288 0.47 -17.29 4.30
C LYS A 288 -0.94 -17.73 3.94
N TYR A 289 -1.78 -16.79 3.55
CA TYR A 289 -3.12 -17.07 3.09
C TYR A 289 -3.23 -16.85 1.58
N VAL A 290 -3.91 -17.79 0.92
CA VAL A 290 -4.23 -17.64 -0.50
C VAL A 290 -5.24 -16.51 -0.66
N THR A 291 -5.01 -15.64 -1.65
CA THR A 291 -5.85 -14.45 -1.90
C THR A 291 -6.50 -14.47 -3.29
N ASP A 292 -6.05 -15.34 -4.19
CA ASP A 292 -6.65 -15.49 -5.52
C ASP A 292 -8.00 -16.20 -5.39
N THR A 293 -9.07 -15.48 -5.73
CA THR A 293 -10.44 -15.99 -5.62
C THR A 293 -10.72 -17.14 -6.58
N THR A 294 -10.07 -17.14 -7.74
CA THR A 294 -10.24 -18.16 -8.78
C THR A 294 -9.58 -19.46 -8.33
N GLU A 295 -8.34 -19.38 -7.84
CA GLU A 295 -7.59 -20.52 -7.30
C GLU A 295 -8.36 -21.20 -6.16
N ILE A 296 -8.90 -20.41 -5.24
CA ILE A 296 -9.69 -20.92 -4.12
C ILE A 296 -10.93 -21.67 -4.60
N ILE A 297 -11.71 -21.07 -5.52
CA ILE A 297 -12.94 -21.68 -6.03
C ILE A 297 -12.62 -22.98 -6.78
N GLU A 298 -11.59 -22.99 -7.62
CA GLU A 298 -11.17 -24.19 -8.36
C GLU A 298 -10.72 -25.31 -7.42
N GLY A 299 -9.91 -24.99 -6.40
CA GLY A 299 -9.48 -25.94 -5.38
C GLY A 299 -10.66 -26.55 -4.62
N LEU A 300 -11.63 -25.72 -4.21
CA LEU A 300 -12.83 -26.19 -3.50
C LEU A 300 -13.67 -27.11 -4.40
N GLU A 301 -13.82 -26.77 -5.68
CA GLU A 301 -14.53 -27.62 -6.64
C GLU A 301 -13.88 -28.98 -6.82
N GLU A 302 -12.54 -29.04 -6.86
CA GLU A 302 -11.84 -30.32 -6.94
C GLU A 302 -12.11 -31.21 -5.74
N VAL A 303 -12.08 -30.63 -4.53
CA VAL A 303 -12.39 -31.36 -3.30
C VAL A 303 -13.82 -31.84 -3.33
N TYR A 304 -14.77 -30.99 -3.71
CA TYR A 304 -16.18 -31.37 -3.83
C TYR A 304 -16.37 -32.50 -4.84
N LYS A 305 -15.78 -32.41 -6.04
CA LYS A 305 -15.91 -33.43 -7.10
C LYS A 305 -15.44 -34.81 -6.63
N LYS A 306 -14.38 -34.86 -5.82
CA LYS A 306 -13.82 -36.11 -5.26
C LYS A 306 -14.67 -36.70 -4.12
N ASN A 307 -15.58 -35.93 -3.53
CA ASN A 307 -16.37 -36.35 -2.36
C ASN A 307 -17.89 -36.19 -2.57
N MET A 308 -18.37 -35.86 -3.79
CA MET A 308 -19.78 -35.48 -4.03
C MET A 308 -20.82 -36.58 -3.73
N LEU A 309 -20.39 -37.84 -3.68
CA LEU A 309 -21.23 -39.00 -3.34
C LEU A 309 -21.13 -39.41 -1.87
N GLU A 310 -20.23 -38.76 -1.11
CA GLU A 310 -19.97 -39.05 0.30
C GLU A 310 -20.70 -38.05 1.19
N GLU A 311 -21.12 -38.49 2.37
CA GLU A 311 -21.75 -37.60 3.37
C GLU A 311 -20.73 -36.63 4.00
N ARG A 312 -19.46 -37.05 4.07
CA ARG A 312 -18.38 -36.35 4.77
C ARG A 312 -17.12 -36.32 3.90
N ILE A 313 -16.34 -35.26 4.04
CA ILE A 313 -15.07 -35.10 3.35
C ILE A 313 -13.99 -35.88 4.11
N HIS A 314 -13.38 -36.86 3.44
CA HIS A 314 -12.40 -37.76 4.07
C HIS A 314 -11.04 -37.12 4.37
N ALA A 315 -10.74 -35.97 3.75
CA ALA A 315 -9.47 -35.27 3.87
C ALA A 315 -9.70 -33.76 4.08
N PRO A 316 -10.19 -33.34 5.27
CA PRO A 316 -10.47 -31.93 5.57
C PRO A 316 -9.23 -31.04 5.48
N GLU A 317 -8.03 -31.60 5.67
CA GLU A 317 -6.75 -30.91 5.48
C GLU A 317 -6.56 -30.38 4.05
N LYS A 318 -7.21 -30.99 3.06
CA LYS A 318 -7.19 -30.48 1.68
C LYS A 318 -8.00 -29.21 1.53
N ILE A 319 -9.07 -29.05 2.32
CA ILE A 319 -9.84 -27.81 2.34
C ILE A 319 -9.00 -26.71 3.00
N ILE A 320 -8.36 -27.02 4.12
CA ILE A 320 -7.50 -26.08 4.84
C ILE A 320 -6.34 -25.61 3.95
N GLY A 321 -5.71 -26.53 3.23
CA GLY A 321 -4.59 -26.24 2.32
C GLY A 321 -4.96 -25.36 1.11
N ILE A 322 -6.24 -25.16 0.81
CA ILE A 322 -6.68 -24.18 -0.21
C ILE A 322 -6.58 -22.75 0.32
N PHE A 323 -6.73 -22.56 1.63
CA PHE A 323 -6.70 -21.23 2.24
C PHE A 323 -5.37 -20.90 2.89
N VAL A 324 -4.60 -21.90 3.32
CA VAL A 324 -3.35 -21.75 4.09
C VAL A 324 -2.18 -22.35 3.34
N GLU A 325 -1.26 -21.50 2.89
CA GLU A 325 0.05 -21.89 2.36
C GLU A 325 1.06 -21.99 3.50
N GLY A 326 1.46 -23.21 3.86
CA GLY A 326 2.47 -23.47 4.90
C GLY A 326 2.01 -24.49 5.94
N GLY A 327 2.64 -24.48 7.11
CA GLY A 327 2.32 -25.43 8.18
C GLY A 327 0.99 -25.11 8.87
N PHE A 328 0.19 -26.15 9.12
CA PHE A 328 -0.98 -26.08 9.99
C PHE A 328 -1.19 -27.41 10.72
N LYS A 329 -1.86 -27.35 11.87
CA LYS A 329 -2.33 -28.51 12.63
C LYS A 329 -3.84 -28.55 12.58
N PHE A 330 -4.40 -29.74 12.42
CA PHE A 330 -5.84 -29.95 12.28
C PHE A 330 -6.30 -31.12 13.16
N TRP A 331 -7.60 -31.15 13.46
CA TRP A 331 -8.21 -32.20 14.25
C TRP A 331 -8.67 -33.36 13.35
N LYS A 332 -8.08 -34.55 13.53
CA LYS A 332 -8.41 -35.72 12.70
C LYS A 332 -9.83 -36.26 12.88
N ASN A 333 -10.47 -35.93 14.00
CA ASN A 333 -11.81 -36.42 14.32
C ASN A 333 -12.91 -35.40 13.97
N GLU A 334 -12.53 -34.20 13.53
CA GLU A 334 -13.51 -33.19 13.13
C GLU A 334 -14.16 -33.55 11.81
N VAL A 335 -15.48 -33.39 11.76
CA VAL A 335 -16.29 -33.81 10.62
C VAL A 335 -16.60 -32.61 9.75
N PHE A 336 -16.10 -32.64 8.52
CA PHE A 336 -16.50 -31.66 7.50
C PHE A 336 -17.53 -32.29 6.56
N TYR A 337 -18.77 -31.77 6.58
CA TYR A 337 -19.85 -32.30 5.74
C TYR A 337 -19.72 -31.86 4.29
N THR A 338 -19.95 -32.79 3.37
CA THR A 338 -19.94 -32.51 1.92
C THR A 338 -21.02 -31.47 1.54
N SER A 339 -22.17 -31.50 2.21
CA SER A 339 -23.26 -30.54 2.02
C SER A 339 -22.86 -29.11 2.38
N THR A 340 -22.07 -28.91 3.44
CA THR A 340 -21.55 -27.59 3.81
C THR A 340 -20.66 -27.01 2.71
N LEU A 341 -19.79 -27.83 2.12
CA LEU A 341 -18.94 -27.41 1.00
C LEU A 341 -19.77 -27.12 -0.27
N GLU A 342 -20.77 -27.96 -0.57
CA GLU A 342 -21.64 -27.78 -1.73
C GLU A 342 -22.42 -26.46 -1.69
N VAL A 343 -23.07 -26.17 -0.56
CA VAL A 343 -23.88 -24.96 -0.39
C VAL A 343 -23.00 -23.73 -0.45
N PHE A 344 -21.81 -23.76 0.17
CA PHE A 344 -20.85 -22.67 0.12
C PHE A 344 -20.30 -22.42 -1.30
N LEU A 345 -19.98 -23.48 -2.05
CA LEU A 345 -19.56 -23.37 -3.46
C LEU A 345 -20.64 -22.76 -4.35
N LYS A 346 -21.89 -23.22 -4.21
CA LYS A 346 -23.03 -22.67 -4.95
C LYS A 346 -23.28 -21.20 -4.59
N PHE A 347 -23.10 -20.84 -3.32
CA PHE A 347 -23.16 -19.46 -2.84
C PHE A 347 -22.06 -18.62 -3.50
N LEU A 348 -20.77 -18.98 -3.36
CA LEU A 348 -19.65 -18.24 -3.94
C LEU A 348 -19.80 -18.03 -5.45
N ARG A 349 -20.22 -19.06 -6.19
CA ARG A 349 -20.37 -18.97 -7.66
C ARG A 349 -21.49 -18.05 -8.13
N LYS A 350 -22.49 -17.78 -7.29
CA LYS A 350 -23.58 -16.83 -7.60
C LYS A 350 -23.17 -15.38 -7.35
N LEU A 351 -22.13 -15.15 -6.57
CA LEU A 351 -21.63 -13.82 -6.26
C LEU A 351 -20.82 -13.23 -7.42
N SER A 352 -20.78 -11.91 -7.50
CA SER A 352 -19.82 -11.21 -8.35
C SER A 352 -18.39 -11.41 -7.82
N THR A 353 -17.38 -11.15 -8.65
CA THR A 353 -15.96 -11.28 -8.29
C THR A 353 -15.61 -10.48 -7.03
N GLU A 354 -16.20 -9.30 -6.87
CA GLU A 354 -16.02 -8.43 -5.73
C GLU A 354 -16.61 -8.99 -4.43
N LYS A 355 -17.83 -9.55 -4.51
CA LYS A 355 -18.48 -10.20 -3.36
C LYS A 355 -17.79 -11.51 -2.98
N GLN A 356 -17.25 -12.25 -3.96
CA GLN A 356 -16.40 -13.43 -3.70
C GLN A 356 -15.17 -13.02 -2.89
N TRP A 357 -14.47 -11.97 -3.33
CA TRP A 357 -13.30 -11.44 -2.60
C TRP A 357 -13.66 -11.05 -1.16
N LEU A 358 -14.79 -10.38 -0.93
CA LEU A 358 -15.22 -9.98 0.42
C LEU A 358 -15.48 -11.17 1.34
N VAL A 359 -16.19 -12.19 0.85
CA VAL A 359 -16.47 -13.42 1.61
C VAL A 359 -15.15 -14.10 2.02
N LEU A 360 -14.22 -14.19 1.08
CA LEU A 360 -12.91 -14.83 1.28
C LEU A 360 -11.99 -13.99 2.19
N ALA A 361 -11.99 -12.66 2.07
CA ALA A 361 -11.23 -11.78 2.95
C ALA A 361 -11.72 -11.86 4.40
N ASN A 362 -13.04 -11.89 4.63
CA ASN A 362 -13.60 -12.09 5.97
C ASN A 362 -13.26 -13.48 6.52
N LEU A 363 -13.23 -14.52 5.67
CA LEU A 363 -12.79 -15.85 6.06
C LEU A 363 -11.31 -15.85 6.50
N THR A 364 -10.43 -15.20 5.75
CA THR A 364 -9.02 -15.04 6.11
C THR A 364 -8.86 -14.33 7.45
N SER A 365 -9.64 -13.28 7.72
CA SER A 365 -9.64 -12.61 9.03
C SER A 365 -10.05 -13.54 10.18
N ARG A 366 -11.00 -14.47 9.95
CA ARG A 366 -11.34 -15.50 10.95
C ARG A 366 -10.20 -16.49 11.17
N LEU A 367 -9.51 -16.90 10.10
CA LEU A 367 -8.33 -17.79 10.19
C LEU A 367 -7.17 -17.13 10.95
N ASP A 368 -7.01 -15.82 10.84
CA ASP A 368 -6.00 -15.06 11.61
C ASP A 368 -6.25 -15.09 13.12
N GLY A 369 -7.50 -15.30 13.53
CA GLY A 369 -7.87 -15.47 14.93
C GLY A 369 -7.46 -16.82 15.54
N ILE A 370 -7.00 -17.78 14.71
CA ILE A 370 -6.60 -19.11 15.17
C ILE A 370 -5.20 -19.06 15.80
N LYS A 371 -5.02 -19.84 16.87
CA LYS A 371 -3.77 -19.92 17.63
C LYS A 371 -2.58 -20.24 16.71
N ARG A 372 -1.47 -19.52 16.87
CA ARG A 372 -0.23 -19.74 16.10
C ARG A 372 0.76 -20.65 16.83
N TYR A 373 1.53 -21.46 16.10
CA TYR A 373 2.66 -22.22 16.64
C TYR A 373 3.96 -21.92 15.90
N GLN A 374 5.08 -21.95 16.63
CA GLN A 374 6.40 -21.87 16.02
C GLN A 374 6.73 -23.20 15.36
N GLU A 375 6.95 -23.15 14.06
CA GLU A 375 7.46 -24.28 13.30
C GLU A 375 8.88 -24.58 13.77
N LYS A 376 9.17 -25.84 14.10
CA LYS A 376 10.57 -26.24 14.28
C LYS A 376 11.22 -26.14 12.91
N ASN A 377 12.29 -25.36 12.78
CA ASN A 377 13.17 -25.42 11.62
C ASN A 377 13.54 -26.88 11.37
N ALA A 378 12.92 -27.51 10.38
CA ALA A 378 13.48 -28.69 9.77
C ALA A 378 14.83 -28.23 9.20
N GLY A 379 15.90 -28.86 9.68
CA GLY A 379 17.27 -28.51 9.35
C GLY A 379 17.50 -28.50 7.84
N TRP A 380 18.50 -27.71 7.48
CA TRP A 380 19.06 -27.57 6.15
C TRP A 380 19.28 -28.91 5.45
N ASP A 381 18.72 -29.05 4.25
CA ASP A 381 19.37 -29.54 3.03
C ASP A 381 18.28 -29.64 1.98
N ASP A 382 18.37 -28.80 0.94
CA ASP A 382 18.10 -29.17 -0.45
C ASP A 382 18.25 -27.92 -1.35
N GLU A 383 19.39 -27.90 -2.03
CA GLU A 383 19.65 -27.37 -3.38
C GLU A 383 19.06 -26.00 -3.76
N ILE A 384 19.93 -24.98 -3.68
CA ILE A 384 19.81 -23.75 -4.47
C ILE A 384 20.23 -24.08 -5.91
N PRO A 385 19.36 -23.93 -6.93
CA PRO A 385 19.83 -23.84 -8.30
C PRO A 385 20.30 -22.40 -8.56
N PHE A 386 21.55 -22.31 -9.05
CA PHE A 386 22.18 -21.08 -9.53
C PHE A 386 21.36 -20.32 -10.58
#